data_AF-A0A963QSA4-F1
#
_entry.id   AF-A0A963QSA4-F1
#
_cell.length_a   1.000
_cell.length_b   1.000
_cell.length_c   1.000
_cell.angle_alpha   90.00
_cell.angle_beta   90.00
_cell.angle_gamma   90.00
#
_symmetry.space_group_name_H-M   'P 1'
#
loop_
_entity.id
_entity.type
_entity.pdbx_description
1 polymer ?
#
loop_
_entity_poly.entity_id
_entity_poly.type
_entity_poly.pdbx_seq_one_letter_code
_entity_poly.pdbx_strand_id
1 'polypeptide(L)'
;MFKMYETGQSAADRVVPTLLAGLSAIEQQETTRQTSVAVRNAKVRGGSFGRPRVMTPERQVIAARMLAHGKRGREVLTVIRGLAGPGISQSGYYLWQKAWLERRN
;
A
#
# COMPACT_ATOMS: atom_id res chain seq x y z
N MET A 1 -4.20 62.46 17.48
CA MET A 1 -3.35 62.35 16.27
C MET A 1 -2.49 61.10 16.43
N PHE A 2 -2.97 59.94 15.97
CA PHE A 2 -2.22 58.67 16.02
C PHE A 2 -1.36 58.58 14.75
N LYS A 3 -0.03 58.66 14.89
CA LYS A 3 0.89 58.34 13.79
C LYS A 3 0.89 56.82 13.61
N MET A 4 0.39 56.37 12.47
CA MET A 4 0.63 55.01 12.00
C MET A 4 2.11 54.87 11.70
N TYR A 5 2.79 53.96 12.39
CA TYR A 5 4.14 53.55 12.00
C TYR A 5 4.01 52.70 10.75
N GLU A 6 4.55 53.20 9.65
CA GLU A 6 4.76 52.43 8.42
C GLU A 6 5.55 51.17 8.77
N THR A 7 4.93 50.01 8.60
CA THR A 7 5.61 48.72 8.56
C THR A 7 6.46 48.66 7.31
N GLY A 8 7.64 49.28 7.36
CA GLY A 8 8.71 49.01 6.40
C GLY A 8 9.15 47.56 6.60
N GLN A 9 8.70 46.68 5.72
CA GLN A 9 9.03 45.26 5.75
C GLN A 9 10.56 45.12 5.64
N SER A 10 11.19 44.71 6.75
CA SER A 10 12.64 44.60 6.82
C SER A 10 13.10 43.54 5.82
N ALA A 11 14.28 43.70 5.21
CA ALA A 11 14.86 42.65 4.36
C ALA A 11 14.91 41.29 5.11
N ALA A 12 15.05 41.32 6.44
CA ALA A 12 14.98 40.15 7.30
C ALA A 12 13.60 39.45 7.29
N ASP A 13 12.50 40.21 7.20
CA ASP A 13 11.12 39.68 7.21
C ASP A 13 10.81 38.81 5.99
N ARG A 14 11.56 39.00 4.89
CA ARG A 14 11.45 38.18 3.68
C ARG A 14 12.49 37.07 3.63
N VAL A 15 13.72 37.37 4.04
CA VAL A 15 14.85 36.44 3.92
C VAL A 15 14.73 35.29 4.91
N VAL A 16 14.41 35.56 6.18
CA VAL A 16 14.37 34.53 7.22
C VAL A 16 13.33 33.44 6.92
N PRO A 17 12.06 33.75 6.58
CA PRO A 17 11.09 32.72 6.24
C PRO A 17 11.48 31.92 4.99
N THR A 18 12.12 32.55 4.01
CA THR A 18 12.56 31.90 2.77
C THR A 18 13.66 30.88 3.05
N LEU A 19 14.63 31.23 3.90
CA LEU A 19 15.69 30.32 4.31
C LEU A 19 15.15 29.14 5.13
N LEU A 20 14.23 29.40 6.06
CA LEU A 20 13.59 28.35 6.86
C LEU A 20 12.75 27.40 5.99
N ALA A 21 12.01 27.93 5.00
CA ALA A 21 11.27 27.13 4.04
C ALA A 21 12.21 26.27 3.18
N GLY A 22 13.33 26.85 2.73
CA GLY A 22 14.36 26.11 1.99
C GLY A 22 14.97 24.98 2.80
N LEU A 23 15.30 25.24 4.07
CA LEU A 23 15.84 24.22 4.97
C LEU A 23 14.82 23.08 5.21
N SER A 24 13.57 23.43 5.50
CA SER A 24 12.49 22.47 5.70
C SER A 24 12.27 21.58 4.46
N ALA A 25 12.34 22.16 3.26
CA ALA A 25 12.24 21.41 2.02
C ALA A 25 13.39 20.40 1.85
N ILE A 26 14.63 20.80 2.20
CA ILE A 26 15.81 19.91 2.16
C ILE A 26 15.65 18.74 3.15
N GLU A 27 15.21 19.03 4.38
CA GLU A 27 14.98 17.99 5.40
C GLU A 27 13.90 16.98 4.96
N GLN A 28 12.82 17.46 4.34
CA GLN A 28 11.76 16.59 3.84
C GLN A 28 12.22 15.75 2.64
N GLN A 29 13.06 16.30 1.78
CA GLN A 29 13.67 15.55 0.68
C GLN A 29 14.58 14.44 1.21
N GLU A 30 15.40 14.71 2.22
CA GLU A 30 16.27 13.71 2.83
C GLU A 30 15.46 12.60 3.52
N THR A 31 14.39 12.95 4.23
CA THR A 31 13.47 11.98 4.84
C THR A 31 12.84 11.05 3.80
N THR A 32 12.41 11.62 2.66
CA THR A 32 11.84 10.86 1.54
C THR A 32 12.88 9.92 0.92
N ARG A 33 14.12 10.40 0.77
CA ARG A 33 15.24 9.62 0.25
C ARG A 33 15.53 8.42 1.17
N GLN A 34 15.65 8.65 2.47
CA GLN A 34 15.90 7.60 3.45
C GLN A 34 14.76 6.57 3.51
N THR A 35 13.50 7.04 3.49
CA THR A 35 12.32 6.17 3.44
C THR A 35 12.33 5.27 2.20
N SER A 36 12.68 5.83 1.04
CA SER A 36 12.76 5.08 -0.21
C SER A 36 13.86 4.00 -0.17
N VAL A 37 15.02 4.32 0.39
CA VAL A 37 16.11 3.35 0.62
C VAL A 37 15.66 2.23 1.57
N ALA A 38 15.00 2.57 2.68
CA ALA A 38 14.50 1.60 3.64
C ALA A 38 13.46 0.65 3.02
N VAL A 39 12.50 1.18 2.26
CA VAL A 39 11.49 0.39 1.53
C VAL A 39 12.17 -0.52 0.50
N ARG A 40 13.15 -0.01 -0.27
CA ARG A 40 13.90 -0.82 -1.23
C ARG A 40 14.62 -1.97 -0.54
N ASN A 41 15.31 -1.71 0.56
CA ASN A 41 16.01 -2.73 1.32
C ASN A 41 15.05 -3.79 1.87
N ALA A 42 13.88 -3.38 2.36
CA ALA A 42 12.87 -4.32 2.83
C ALA A 42 12.22 -5.13 1.68
N LYS A 43 12.11 -4.56 0.46
CA LYS A 43 11.75 -5.33 -0.75
C LYS A 43 12.79 -6.39 -1.10
N VAL A 44 14.09 -6.03 -1.04
CA VAL A 44 15.19 -6.98 -1.29
C VAL A 44 15.19 -8.12 -0.27
N ARG A 45 14.85 -7.83 1.00
CA ARG A 45 14.67 -8.86 2.04
C ARG A 45 13.43 -9.74 1.87
N GLY A 46 12.61 -9.51 0.85
CA GLY A 46 11.39 -10.29 0.58
C GLY A 46 10.17 -9.88 1.41
N GLY A 47 10.19 -8.70 2.04
CA GLY A 47 9.02 -8.16 2.73
C GLY A 47 7.83 -7.98 1.78
N SER A 48 6.65 -8.46 2.17
CA SER A 48 5.42 -8.18 1.44
C SER A 48 4.87 -6.83 1.87
N PHE A 49 4.68 -5.92 0.91
CA PHE A 49 4.14 -4.59 1.13
C PHE A 49 2.70 -4.50 0.61
N GLY A 50 1.90 -3.62 1.22
CA GLY A 50 0.52 -3.38 0.84
C GLY A 50 -0.47 -4.29 1.57
N ARG A 51 -1.70 -4.36 1.05
CA ARG A 51 -2.77 -5.16 1.66
C ARG A 51 -2.40 -6.65 1.61
N PRO A 52 -2.52 -7.39 2.73
CA PRO A 52 -2.31 -8.83 2.74
C PRO A 52 -3.14 -9.54 1.65
N ARG A 53 -2.54 -10.53 0.99
CA ARG A 53 -3.24 -11.31 -0.04
C ARG A 53 -4.40 -12.06 0.62
N VAL A 54 -5.63 -11.73 0.19
CA VAL A 54 -6.86 -12.41 0.65
C VAL A 54 -6.86 -13.90 0.30
N MET A 55 -6.16 -14.27 -0.77
CA MET A 55 -6.00 -15.65 -1.19
C MET A 55 -4.64 -16.18 -0.75
N THR A 56 -4.58 -16.71 0.48
CA THR A 56 -3.37 -17.29 1.07
C THR A 56 -2.94 -18.56 0.32
N PRO A 57 -1.67 -18.99 0.41
CA PRO A 57 -1.22 -20.22 -0.24
C PRO A 57 -2.08 -21.44 0.11
N GLU A 58 -2.49 -21.59 1.37
CA GLU A 58 -3.33 -22.71 1.82
C GLU A 58 -4.70 -22.68 1.13
N ARG A 59 -5.33 -21.50 1.06
CA ARG A 59 -6.60 -21.32 0.36
C ARG A 59 -6.47 -21.67 -1.12
N GLN A 60 -5.36 -21.30 -1.77
CA GLN A 60 -5.14 -21.60 -3.20
C GLN A 60 -5.03 -23.10 -3.45
N VAL A 61 -4.30 -23.82 -2.60
CA VAL A 61 -4.15 -25.27 -2.70
C VAL A 61 -5.51 -25.97 -2.55
N ILE A 62 -6.28 -25.60 -1.52
CA ILE A 62 -7.59 -26.22 -1.26
C ILE A 62 -8.58 -25.88 -2.38
N ALA A 63 -8.65 -24.61 -2.79
CA ALA A 63 -9.54 -24.19 -3.88
C ALA A 63 -9.20 -24.88 -5.20
N ALA A 64 -7.93 -24.99 -5.56
CA ALA A 64 -7.51 -25.66 -6.80
C ALA A 64 -7.87 -27.14 -6.79
N ARG A 65 -7.69 -27.83 -5.65
CA ARG A 65 -8.11 -29.24 -5.49
C ARG A 65 -9.63 -29.38 -5.67
N MET A 66 -10.41 -28.55 -4.99
CA MET A 66 -11.88 -28.61 -5.10
C MET A 66 -12.36 -28.34 -6.53
N LEU A 67 -11.79 -27.35 -7.22
CA LEU A 67 -12.10 -27.05 -8.61
C LEU A 67 -11.71 -28.20 -9.55
N ALA A 68 -10.58 -28.86 -9.30
CA ALA A 68 -10.17 -30.04 -10.07
C ALA A 68 -11.13 -31.24 -9.90
N HIS A 69 -11.78 -31.34 -8.75
CA HIS A 69 -12.85 -32.33 -8.49
C HIS A 69 -14.25 -31.87 -8.94
N GLY A 70 -14.35 -30.81 -9.76
CA GLY A 70 -15.61 -30.34 -10.34
C GLY A 70 -16.53 -29.57 -9.38
N LYS A 71 -16.03 -29.13 -8.21
CA LYS A 71 -16.83 -28.33 -7.27
C LYS A 71 -17.09 -26.93 -7.82
N ARG A 72 -18.25 -26.36 -7.48
CA ARG A 72 -18.69 -25.05 -7.97
C ARG A 72 -18.16 -23.91 -7.11
N GLY A 73 -18.00 -22.73 -7.70
CA GLY A 73 -17.32 -21.60 -7.06
C GLY A 73 -17.90 -21.14 -5.72
N ARG A 74 -19.24 -21.23 -5.53
CA ARG A 74 -19.87 -20.88 -4.24
C ARG A 74 -19.52 -21.89 -3.14
N GLU A 75 -19.47 -23.18 -3.47
CA GLU A 75 -19.07 -24.23 -2.52
C GLU A 75 -17.61 -24.05 -2.11
N VAL A 76 -16.73 -23.80 -3.09
CA VAL A 76 -15.31 -23.53 -2.84
C VAL A 76 -15.13 -22.29 -1.96
N LEU A 77 -15.83 -21.20 -2.26
CA LEU A 77 -15.77 -19.96 -1.50
C LEU A 77 -16.19 -20.16 -0.02
N THR A 78 -17.24 -20.92 0.23
CA THR A 78 -17.69 -21.22 1.60
C THR A 78 -16.61 -21.95 2.39
N VAL A 79 -15.95 -22.94 1.78
CA VAL A 79 -14.90 -23.71 2.43
C VAL A 79 -13.68 -22.84 2.73
N ILE A 80 -13.17 -22.08 1.76
CA ILE A 80 -11.96 -21.27 1.97
C ILE A 80 -12.18 -20.08 2.90
N ARG A 81 -13.43 -19.59 3.06
CA ARG A 81 -13.79 -18.57 4.04
C ARG A 81 -13.60 -19.04 5.48
N GLY A 82 -13.77 -20.34 5.74
CA GLY A 82 -13.55 -20.94 7.05
C GLY A 82 -12.07 -21.14 7.41
N LEU A 83 -11.15 -20.95 6.44
CA LEU A 83 -9.71 -21.09 6.67
C LEU A 83 -9.13 -19.80 7.27
N ALA A 84 -8.11 -19.96 8.13
CA ALA A 84 -7.39 -18.85 8.74
C ALA A 84 -6.85 -17.85 7.70
N GLY A 85 -6.81 -16.57 8.07
CA GLY A 85 -6.27 -15.49 7.24
C GLY A 85 -7.25 -14.33 7.04
N PRO A 86 -6.84 -13.30 6.27
CA PRO A 86 -7.65 -12.10 6.02
C PRO A 86 -9.01 -12.44 5.39
N GLY A 87 -10.07 -11.68 5.70
CA GLY A 87 -11.40 -11.94 5.14
C GLY A 87 -11.42 -11.94 3.60
N ILE A 88 -12.03 -12.97 3.00
CA ILE A 88 -12.13 -13.12 1.53
C ILE A 88 -13.54 -12.78 1.02
N SER A 89 -13.60 -11.77 0.15
CA SER A 89 -14.82 -11.41 -0.57
C SER A 89 -15.06 -12.36 -1.74
N GLN A 90 -16.31 -12.40 -2.22
CA GLN A 90 -16.67 -13.15 -3.41
C GLN A 90 -15.89 -12.66 -4.64
N SER A 91 -15.72 -11.35 -4.80
CA SER A 91 -14.91 -10.76 -5.87
C SER A 91 -13.45 -11.18 -5.83
N GLY A 92 -12.84 -11.20 -4.63
CA GLY A 92 -11.44 -11.64 -4.45
C GLY A 92 -11.24 -13.10 -4.85
N TYR A 93 -12.20 -13.97 -4.54
CA TYR A 93 -12.19 -15.35 -4.98
C TYR A 93 -12.32 -15.49 -6.50
N TYR A 94 -13.31 -14.83 -7.13
CA TYR A 94 -13.52 -14.96 -8.57
C TYR A 94 -12.36 -14.37 -9.41
N LEU A 95 -11.71 -13.31 -8.94
CA LEU A 95 -10.49 -12.80 -9.56
C LEU A 95 -9.37 -13.86 -9.56
N TRP A 96 -9.18 -14.54 -8.42
CA TRP A 96 -8.22 -15.64 -8.36
C TRP A 96 -8.63 -16.82 -9.26
N GLN A 97 -9.91 -17.19 -9.27
CA GLN A 97 -10.41 -18.29 -10.08
C GLN A 97 -10.21 -18.02 -11.58
N LYS A 98 -10.45 -16.79 -12.04
CA LYS A 98 -10.20 -16.36 -13.43
C LYS A 98 -8.72 -16.55 -13.79
N ALA A 99 -7.82 -16.01 -12.97
CA ALA A 99 -6.37 -16.15 -13.17
C ALA A 99 -5.90 -17.62 -13.10
N TRP A 100 -6.57 -18.46 -12.30
CA TRP A 100 -6.29 -19.89 -12.23
C TRP A 100 -6.71 -20.62 -13.51
N LEU A 101 -7.86 -20.29 -14.09
CA LEU A 101 -8.32 -20.83 -15.38
C LEU A 101 -7.39 -20.43 -16.53
N GLU A 102 -7.00 -19.15 -16.59
CA GLU A 102 -6.08 -18.63 -17.62
C GLU A 102 -4.72 -19.32 -17.64
N ARG A 103 -4.24 -19.84 -16.49
CA ARG A 103 -2.97 -20.59 -16.40
C ARG A 103 -3.08 -22.06 -16.80
N ARG A 104 -4.29 -22.60 -16.93
CA ARG A 104 -4.54 -24.01 -17.27
C ARG A 104 -4.94 -24.22 -18.73
N ASN A 105 -5.35 -23.15 -19.41
CA ASN A 105 -5.47 -23.12 -20.88
C ASN A 105 -4.11 -22.81 -21.50
#